data_AF-R7UN61-F1
#
_entry.id   AF-R7UN61-F1
#
_cell.length_a   1.000
_cell.length_b   1.000
_cell.length_c   1.000
_cell.angle_alpha   90.00
_cell.angle_beta   90.00
_cell.angle_gamma   90.00
#
_symmetry.space_group_name_H-M   'P 1'
#
loop_
_entity.id
_entity.type
_entity.pdbx_description
1 polymer ?
#
loop_
_entity_poly.entity_id
_entity_poly.type
_entity_poly.pdbx_seq_one_letter_code
_entity_poly.pdbx_strand_id
1 'polypeptide(L)'
;ACPFLVEIFSEDCEGRLKVMGFATPATELKDAVIEATIGKGETSRIKEMKDLSLHSYITDHRGTFVVENKSHHKVSLEFNCSQSKNCVSNCEKGLDTKISVPAKQSIVAMHVMPEKESSDWLLRCHESVR
;
A
#
# COMPACT_ATOMS: atom_id res chain seq x y z
N ALA A 1 4.34 -6.69 -5.67
CA ALA A 1 4.39 -7.70 -4.60
C ALA A 1 4.34 -6.98 -3.26
N CYS A 2 3.51 -7.37 -2.28
CA CYS A 2 3.50 -6.76 -0.95
C CYS A 2 4.71 -7.26 -0.15
N PRO A 3 5.50 -6.40 0.49
CA PRO A 3 6.60 -6.86 1.33
C PRO A 3 6.04 -7.42 2.66
N PHE A 4 6.67 -8.48 3.19
CA PHE A 4 6.34 -9.14 4.45
C PHE A 4 7.56 -9.87 5.00
N LEU A 5 7.64 -10.03 6.33
CA LEU A 5 8.65 -10.83 7.02
C LEU A 5 8.01 -12.13 7.54
N VAL A 6 8.73 -13.24 7.42
CA VAL A 6 8.34 -14.52 8.04
C VAL A 6 9.56 -15.07 8.78
N GLU A 7 9.48 -15.09 10.10
CA GLU A 7 10.46 -15.77 10.95
C GLU A 7 9.94 -17.15 11.31
N ILE A 8 10.75 -18.19 11.09
CA ILE A 8 10.39 -19.58 11.34
C ILE A 8 11.33 -20.13 12.39
N PHE A 9 10.77 -20.55 13.53
CA PHE A 9 11.50 -21.21 14.60
C PHE A 9 11.10 -22.69 14.64
N SER A 10 12.07 -23.58 14.53
CA SER A 10 11.88 -25.02 14.66
C SER A 10 12.86 -25.58 15.68
N GLU A 11 12.35 -26.35 16.65
CA GLU A 11 13.14 -26.86 17.78
C GLU A 11 13.80 -28.20 17.46
N ASP A 12 13.07 -29.11 16.79
CA ASP A 12 13.49 -30.51 16.60
C ASP A 12 13.70 -30.92 15.12
N CYS A 13 13.60 -29.98 14.18
CA CYS A 13 13.72 -30.27 12.75
C CYS A 13 14.24 -29.08 11.93
N GLU A 14 14.70 -29.35 10.71
CA GLU A 14 15.03 -28.32 9.72
C GLU A 14 13.74 -27.80 9.06
N GLY A 15 13.36 -26.56 9.37
CA GLY A 15 12.20 -25.90 8.77
C GLY A 15 12.36 -25.71 7.26
N ARG A 16 11.34 -26.10 6.47
CA ARG A 16 11.32 -25.87 5.01
C ARG A 16 10.12 -25.02 4.64
N LEU A 17 10.38 -23.87 4.01
CA LEU A 17 9.34 -23.01 3.45
C LEU A 17 9.08 -23.38 1.99
N LYS A 18 7.81 -23.59 1.63
CA LYS A 18 7.37 -23.74 0.25
C LYS A 18 6.26 -22.74 -0.02
N VAL A 19 6.44 -21.92 -1.05
CA VAL A 19 5.37 -21.03 -1.53
C VAL A 19 4.30 -21.89 -2.18
N MET A 20 3.11 -21.89 -1.60
CA MET A 20 1.94 -22.53 -2.15
C MET A 20 1.08 -21.45 -2.83
N GLY A 21 0.69 -21.68 -4.07
CA GLY A 21 -0.25 -20.81 -4.76
C GLY A 21 -1.60 -20.87 -4.07
N PHE A 22 -2.20 -19.71 -3.82
CA PHE A 22 -3.57 -19.64 -3.31
C PHE A 22 -4.54 -19.87 -4.47
N ALA A 23 -5.58 -20.68 -4.28
CA ALA A 23 -6.58 -20.97 -5.33
C ALA A 23 -7.50 -19.77 -5.64
N THR A 24 -7.56 -18.80 -4.73
CA THR A 24 -8.34 -17.57 -4.88
C THR A 24 -7.73 -16.67 -5.97
N PRO A 25 -8.55 -16.12 -6.88
CA PRO A 25 -8.08 -15.14 -7.84
C PRO A 25 -7.38 -13.97 -7.15
N ALA A 26 -6.21 -13.57 -7.66
CA ALA A 26 -5.46 -12.42 -7.12
C ALA A 26 -6.29 -11.11 -7.09
N THR A 27 -7.33 -11.03 -7.92
CA THR A 27 -8.28 -9.92 -7.95
C THR A 27 -9.11 -9.82 -6.67
N GLU A 28 -9.62 -10.94 -6.14
CA GLU A 28 -10.45 -10.94 -4.92
C GLU A 28 -9.65 -10.48 -3.71
N LEU A 29 -8.38 -10.90 -3.60
CA LEU A 29 -7.49 -10.44 -2.54
C LEU A 29 -7.24 -8.92 -2.64
N LYS A 30 -6.99 -8.42 -3.86
CA LYS A 30 -6.77 -6.99 -4.10
C LYS A 30 -8.01 -6.19 -3.68
N ASP A 31 -9.19 -6.62 -4.07
CA ASP A 31 -10.44 -5.92 -3.78
C ASP A 31 -10.72 -5.94 -2.27
N ALA A 32 -10.51 -7.07 -1.60
CA ALA A 32 -10.62 -7.16 -0.13
C ALA A 32 -9.65 -6.20 0.60
N VAL A 33 -8.43 -6.04 0.11
CA VAL A 33 -7.45 -5.09 0.67
C VAL A 33 -7.91 -3.64 0.46
N ILE A 34 -8.46 -3.33 -0.71
CA ILE A 34 -9.02 -2.01 -1.02
C ILE A 34 -10.18 -1.71 -0.08
N GLU A 35 -11.16 -2.61 0.01
CA GLU A 35 -12.34 -2.46 0.86
C GLU A 35 -11.96 -2.32 2.34
N ALA A 36 -11.04 -3.16 2.84
CA ALA A 36 -10.57 -3.08 4.21
C ALA A 36 -9.86 -1.74 4.50
N THR A 37 -9.08 -1.23 3.54
CA THR A 37 -8.37 0.05 3.68
C THR A 37 -9.34 1.23 3.66
N ILE A 38 -10.34 1.20 2.78
CA ILE A 38 -11.40 2.24 2.72
C ILE A 38 -12.26 2.20 3.99
N GLY A 39 -12.61 1.02 4.48
CA GLY A 39 -13.51 0.86 5.62
C GLY A 39 -12.86 1.13 6.99
N LYS A 40 -11.54 0.92 7.13
CA LYS A 40 -10.82 1.04 8.41
C LYS A 40 -9.76 2.14 8.44
N GLY A 41 -9.36 2.67 7.29
CA GLY A 41 -8.34 3.70 7.19
C GLY A 41 -8.89 5.10 7.43
N GLU A 42 -7.97 6.05 7.61
CA GLU A 42 -8.28 7.47 7.62
C GLU A 42 -8.46 7.99 6.20
N THR A 43 -9.52 8.76 5.96
CA THR A 43 -9.77 9.37 4.64
C THR A 43 -9.34 10.83 4.63
N SER A 44 -8.53 11.21 3.64
CA SER A 44 -8.21 12.59 3.30
C SER A 44 -8.58 12.91 1.85
N ARG A 45 -8.83 14.19 1.57
CA ARG A 45 -9.08 14.67 0.19
C ARG A 45 -7.77 15.09 -0.44
N ILE A 46 -7.59 14.73 -1.71
CA ILE A 46 -6.45 15.21 -2.49
C ILE A 46 -6.72 16.67 -2.88
N LYS A 47 -5.80 17.57 -2.51
CA LYS A 47 -6.03 19.03 -2.53
C LYS A 47 -6.51 19.57 -3.88
N GLU A 48 -5.97 19.04 -4.97
CA GLU A 48 -6.18 19.56 -6.33
C GLU A 48 -7.43 18.98 -7.00
N MET A 49 -7.99 17.87 -6.49
CA MET A 49 -9.14 17.21 -7.10
C MET A 49 -10.10 16.63 -6.04
N LYS A 50 -11.26 17.29 -5.88
CA LYS A 50 -12.28 16.92 -4.88
C LYS A 50 -12.87 15.52 -5.09
N ASP A 51 -12.83 15.02 -6.32
CA ASP A 51 -13.33 13.69 -6.67
C ASP A 51 -12.35 12.56 -6.32
N LEU A 52 -11.15 12.91 -5.83
CA LEU A 52 -10.18 11.94 -5.34
C LEU A 52 -10.14 11.93 -3.82
N SER A 53 -10.12 10.73 -3.26
CA SER A 53 -9.93 10.49 -1.83
C SER A 53 -8.75 9.55 -1.62
N LEU A 54 -7.87 9.90 -0.69
CA LEU A 54 -6.79 9.04 -0.21
C LEU A 54 -7.24 8.39 1.09
N HIS A 55 -7.21 7.06 1.11
CA HIS A 55 -7.51 6.24 2.28
C HIS A 55 -6.20 5.65 2.80
N SER A 56 -5.86 5.97 4.04
CA SER A 56 -4.59 5.60 4.68
C SER A 56 -4.86 4.68 5.85
N TYR A 57 -4.46 3.41 5.73
CA TYR A 57 -4.48 2.46 6.84
C TYR A 57 -3.06 2.23 7.32
N ILE A 58 -2.71 2.83 8.47
CA ILE A 58 -1.38 2.79 9.06
C ILE A 58 -1.47 2.08 10.41
N THR A 59 -0.56 1.14 10.63
CA THR A 59 -0.37 0.36 11.86
C THR A 59 1.11 0.44 12.24
N ASP A 60 1.51 -0.15 13.36
CA ASP A 60 2.91 -0.17 13.78
C ASP A 60 3.84 -0.93 12.82
N HIS A 61 3.28 -1.80 11.97
CA HIS A 61 4.05 -2.70 11.10
C HIS A 61 3.83 -2.45 9.61
N ARG A 62 2.83 -1.64 9.23
CA ARG A 62 2.46 -1.47 7.82
C ARG A 62 1.64 -0.21 7.59
N GLY A 63 1.92 0.47 6.49
CA GLY A 63 1.06 1.47 5.85
C GLY A 63 0.48 0.94 4.55
N THR A 64 -0.80 1.18 4.31
CA THR A 64 -1.46 0.89 3.03
C THR A 64 -2.25 2.10 2.60
N PHE A 65 -1.99 2.55 1.38
CA PHE A 65 -2.61 3.72 0.78
C PHE A 65 -3.47 3.31 -0.39
N VAL A 66 -4.73 3.72 -0.39
CA VAL A 66 -5.68 3.50 -1.48
C VAL A 66 -6.17 4.84 -2.00
N VAL A 67 -6.10 5.04 -3.31
CA VAL A 67 -6.71 6.21 -3.95
C VAL A 67 -8.02 5.77 -4.59
N GLU A 68 -9.10 6.43 -4.19
CA GLU A 68 -10.44 6.28 -4.74
C GLU A 68 -10.72 7.43 -5.70
N ASN A 69 -11.07 7.10 -6.95
CA ASN A 69 -11.43 8.07 -7.97
C ASN A 69 -12.94 8.05 -8.26
N LYS A 70 -13.64 9.08 -7.78
CA LYS A 70 -15.08 9.26 -7.99
C LYS A 70 -15.40 10.04 -9.26
N SER A 71 -14.41 10.50 -10.02
CA SER A 71 -14.63 11.24 -11.26
C SER A 71 -15.01 10.31 -12.42
N HIS A 72 -15.34 10.90 -13.57
CA HIS A 72 -15.62 10.20 -14.82
C HIS A 72 -14.39 10.04 -15.73
N HIS A 73 -13.21 10.45 -15.25
CA HIS A 73 -11.97 10.41 -16.02
C HIS A 73 -10.90 9.60 -15.30
N LYS A 74 -10.00 8.99 -16.05
CA LYS A 74 -8.78 8.42 -15.50
C LYS A 74 -7.90 9.56 -15.00
N VAL A 75 -7.37 9.44 -13.78
CA VAL A 75 -6.49 10.45 -13.19
C VAL A 75 -5.11 9.85 -12.93
N SER A 76 -4.06 10.63 -13.19
CA SER A 76 -2.68 10.24 -12.86
C SER A 76 -2.19 11.06 -11.68
N LEU A 77 -1.56 10.38 -10.72
CA LEU A 77 -0.99 11.02 -9.54
C LEU A 77 0.46 10.61 -9.35
N GLU A 78 1.23 11.52 -8.78
CA GLU A 78 2.51 11.19 -8.15
C GLU A 78 2.25 10.93 -6.67
N PHE A 79 2.80 9.83 -6.17
CA PHE A 79 2.70 9.43 -4.78
C PHE A 79 4.12 9.22 -4.24
N ASN A 80 4.57 10.16 -3.41
CA ASN A 80 5.94 10.24 -2.97
C ASN A 80 6.04 10.12 -1.45
N CYS A 81 6.64 9.04 -0.99
CA CYS A 81 6.96 8.74 0.38
C CYS A 81 8.47 8.82 0.68
N SER A 82 9.28 9.42 -0.20
CA SER A 82 10.76 9.40 -0.10
C SER A 82 11.32 10.15 1.12
N GLN A 83 10.50 10.97 1.80
CA GLN A 83 10.87 11.61 3.07
C GLN A 83 10.66 10.70 4.28
N SER A 84 10.17 9.48 4.07
CA SER A 84 10.00 8.48 5.11
C SER A 84 11.35 7.96 5.59
N LYS A 85 11.41 7.47 6.83
CA LYS A 85 12.61 6.88 7.43
C LYS A 85 12.36 5.42 7.77
N ASN A 86 13.37 4.58 7.53
CA ASN A 86 13.31 3.15 7.80
C ASN A 86 12.10 2.51 7.09
N CYS A 87 11.94 2.72 5.78
CA CYS A 87 10.75 2.32 5.03
C CYS A 87 11.12 1.63 3.72
N VAL A 88 10.45 0.53 3.41
CA VAL A 88 10.47 -0.14 2.10
C VAL A 88 9.05 -0.24 1.54
N SER A 89 8.91 -0.25 0.22
CA SER A 89 7.61 -0.32 -0.44
C SER A 89 7.48 -1.52 -1.37
N ASN A 90 6.25 -1.77 -1.80
CA ASN A 90 5.94 -2.74 -2.85
C ASN A 90 6.29 -2.27 -4.28
N CYS A 91 6.74 -1.02 -4.46
CA CYS A 91 7.01 -0.43 -5.75
C CYS A 91 8.49 -0.62 -6.14
N GLU A 92 8.74 -1.08 -7.37
CA GLU A 92 10.10 -1.29 -7.89
C GLU A 92 10.97 -0.02 -7.91
N LYS A 93 10.32 1.15 -8.00
CA LYS A 93 10.98 2.47 -7.95
C LYS A 93 11.23 2.98 -6.52
N GLY A 94 10.96 2.15 -5.51
CA GLY A 94 11.10 2.52 -4.10
C GLY A 94 9.93 3.35 -3.60
N LEU A 95 10.22 4.40 -2.84
CA LEU A 95 9.21 5.20 -2.14
C LEU A 95 8.58 6.30 -3.00
N ASP A 96 8.86 6.36 -4.30
CA ASP A 96 8.23 7.32 -5.22
C ASP A 96 7.64 6.58 -6.42
N THR A 97 6.38 6.84 -6.71
CA THR A 97 5.67 6.14 -7.78
C THR A 97 4.64 7.01 -8.48
N LYS A 98 4.35 6.66 -9.73
CA LYS A 98 3.29 7.24 -10.54
C LYS A 98 2.17 6.24 -10.63
N ILE A 99 0.98 6.65 -10.23
CA ILE A 99 -0.21 5.81 -10.27
C ILE A 99 -1.25 6.38 -11.20
N SER A 100 -2.03 5.48 -11.79
CA SER A 100 -3.07 5.77 -12.76
C SER A 100 -4.36 5.15 -12.26
N VAL A 101 -5.28 5.98 -11.78
CA VAL A 101 -6.54 5.55 -11.17
C VAL A 101 -7.66 5.67 -12.22
N PRO A 102 -8.24 4.56 -12.71
CA PRO A 102 -9.36 4.62 -13.65
C PRO A 102 -10.58 5.35 -13.06
N ALA A 103 -11.45 5.83 -13.93
CA ALA A 103 -12.71 6.46 -13.53
C ALA A 103 -13.55 5.48 -12.69
N LYS A 104 -14.16 5.98 -11.61
CA LYS A 104 -15.05 5.20 -10.72
C LYS A 104 -14.39 3.95 -10.13
N GLN A 105 -13.07 3.97 -9.93
CA GLN A 105 -12.34 2.85 -9.35
C GLN A 105 -11.44 3.30 -8.21
N SER A 106 -11.09 2.34 -7.37
CA SER A 106 -10.09 2.47 -6.30
C SER A 106 -8.89 1.60 -6.64
N ILE A 107 -7.69 2.08 -6.35
CA ILE A 107 -6.47 1.29 -6.48
C ILE A 107 -5.60 1.46 -5.24
N VAL A 108 -4.82 0.42 -4.91
CA VAL A 108 -3.72 0.57 -3.98
C VAL A 108 -2.64 1.44 -4.64
N ALA A 109 -2.32 2.56 -4.01
CA ALA A 109 -1.23 3.43 -4.40
C ALA A 109 0.12 2.83 -3.98
N MET A 110 0.23 2.43 -2.72
CA MET A 110 1.46 1.87 -2.17
C MET A 110 1.17 1.07 -0.88
N HIS A 111 1.93 -0.01 -0.69
CA HIS A 111 2.15 -0.64 0.60
C HIS A 111 3.55 -0.27 1.08
N VAL A 112 3.66 0.12 2.34
CA VAL A 112 4.94 0.48 2.98
C VAL A 112 5.06 -0.29 4.29
N MET A 113 6.27 -0.72 4.64
CA MET A 113 6.59 -1.36 5.91
C MET A 113 7.95 -0.89 6.40
N PRO A 114 8.28 -1.06 7.69
CA PRO A 114 9.61 -0.76 8.19
C PRO A 114 10.66 -1.63 7.47
N GLU A 115 11.77 -1.03 7.06
CA GLU A 115 12.91 -1.78 6.48
C GLU A 115 13.58 -2.66 7.54
N LYS A 116 13.70 -2.12 8.75
CA LYS A 116 14.22 -2.77 9.94
C LYS A 116 13.18 -2.70 11.05
N GLU A 117 12.58 -3.84 11.39
CA GLU A 117 11.51 -3.91 12.39
C GLU A 117 11.96 -3.51 13.79
N SER A 118 13.22 -3.74 14.13
CA SER A 118 13.78 -3.40 15.45
C SER A 118 14.08 -1.90 15.62
N SER A 119 13.58 -1.04 14.75
CA SER A 119 13.88 0.39 14.72
C SER A 119 12.63 1.19 14.43
N ASP A 120 12.52 2.36 15.04
CA ASP A 120 11.42 3.27 14.74
C ASP A 120 11.39 3.59 13.25
N TRP A 121 10.18 3.75 12.72
CA TRP A 121 9.94 4.14 11.34
C TRP A 121 9.00 5.32 11.30
N LEU A 122 9.16 6.13 10.26
CA LEU A 122 8.38 7.35 10.09
C LEU A 122 7.87 7.37 8.67
N LEU A 123 6.56 7.26 8.52
CA LEU A 123 5.90 7.27 7.23
C LEU A 123 5.43 8.69 6.89
N ARG A 124 5.98 9.27 5.83
CA ARG A 124 5.61 10.60 5.31
C ARG A 124 5.41 10.51 3.82
N CYS A 125 4.15 10.66 3.41
CA CYS A 125 3.75 10.60 2.01
C CYS A 125 3.07 11.89 1.58
N HIS A 126 3.30 12.26 0.33
CA HIS A 126 2.68 13.39 -0.33
C HIS A 126 2.18 12.98 -1.71
N GLU A 127 0.96 13.40 -2.02
CA GLU A 127 0.30 13.19 -3.29
C GLU A 127 0.14 14.49 -4.09
N SER A 128 0.32 14.42 -5.40
CA SER A 128 0.02 15.51 -6.33
C SER A 128 -0.64 15.00 -7.60
N VAL A 129 -1.63 15.74 -8.09
CA VAL A 129 -2.30 15.51 -9.36
C VAL A 129 -1.49 16.16 -10.47
N ARG A 130 -1.37 15.47 -11.60
CA ARG A 130 -0.77 16.02 -12.82
C ARG A 130 -1.82 16.37 -13.86
#